data_AF-A0A2N7XJQ8-F1
#
_entry.id   AF-A0A2N7XJQ8-F1
#
_cell.length_a   1.000
_cell.length_b   1.000
_cell.length_c   1.000
_cell.angle_alpha   90.00
_cell.angle_beta   90.00
_cell.angle_gamma   90.00
#
_symmetry.space_group_name_H-M   'P 1'
#
loop_
_entity.id
_entity.type
_entity.pdbx_description
1 polymer ?
#
loop_
_entity_poly.entity_id
_entity_poly.type
_entity_poly.pdbx_seq_one_letter_code
_entity_poly.pdbx_strand_id
1 'polypeptide(L)'
;MNPLENTTPYVTLTFSLPEDFIPPSGGEGETYISVHTANSSTPIKVAQSREPVLRSGRWNFYFAHNYSDVSVKYLVTVSMTHNGVPLLIDLDYFVIVHRAPHRQTLHLSPIGRLYLQAQEPRAVQPEHAVTVVAHEHDDTAAQLTQIHISEKMAEAFYLEYDPDTVVPGKRYTLAATENEYHNSITVYPGSVVLKPFGRT
;
A
#
# COMPACT_ATOMS: atom_id res chain seq x y z
N MET A 1 18.27 29.16 29.03
CA MET A 1 18.45 27.69 28.94
C MET A 1 17.46 27.22 27.89
N ASN A 2 17.90 27.01 26.65
CA ASN A 2 17.01 26.54 25.58
C ASN A 2 16.69 25.06 25.82
N PRO A 3 15.43 24.62 25.69
CA PRO A 3 15.15 23.19 25.66
C PRO A 3 15.88 22.62 24.44
N LEU A 4 16.67 21.56 24.65
CA LEU A 4 17.30 20.82 23.57
C LEU A 4 16.24 20.49 22.52
N GLU A 5 16.33 21.07 21.34
CA GLU A 5 15.60 20.58 20.18
C GLU A 5 15.92 19.09 20.06
N ASN A 6 14.88 18.27 20.02
CA ASN A 6 14.99 16.83 19.90
C ASN A 6 15.47 16.52 18.47
N THR A 7 16.78 16.65 18.23
CA THR A 7 17.45 16.54 16.93
C THR A 7 17.62 15.10 16.47
N THR A 8 16.88 14.15 17.03
CA THR A 8 16.93 12.76 16.57
C THR A 8 16.43 12.70 15.13
N PRO A 9 17.23 12.24 14.16
CA PRO A 9 16.78 12.07 12.78
C PRO A 9 15.60 11.10 12.75
N TYR A 10 14.42 11.58 12.32
CA TYR A 10 13.19 10.78 12.30
C TYR A 10 12.60 10.65 10.91
N VAL A 11 11.92 9.53 10.69
CA VAL A 11 11.08 9.27 9.53
C VAL A 11 9.63 9.36 10.01
N THR A 12 8.81 10.10 9.26
CA THR A 12 7.35 10.14 9.45
C THR A 12 6.69 9.39 8.30
N LEU A 13 5.95 8.35 8.64
CA LEU A 13 5.06 7.66 7.71
C LEU A 13 3.63 8.11 8.00
N THR A 14 2.97 8.66 6.99
CA THR A 14 1.54 8.93 7.06
C THR A 14 0.81 7.75 6.44
N PHE A 15 0.14 6.94 7.24
CA PHE A 15 -0.74 5.91 6.72
C PHE A 15 -2.06 6.52 6.29
N SER A 16 -2.55 6.16 5.11
CA SER A 16 -3.82 6.66 4.56
C SER A 16 -4.69 5.48 4.12
N LEU A 17 -5.89 5.41 4.65
CA LEU A 17 -6.97 4.54 4.16
C LEU A 17 -7.87 5.32 3.18
N PRO A 18 -8.75 4.65 2.43
CA PRO A 18 -9.86 5.32 1.73
C PRO A 18 -10.67 6.18 2.70
N GLU A 19 -11.17 7.33 2.25
CA GLU A 19 -11.88 8.29 3.12
C GLU A 19 -13.19 7.72 3.68
N ASP A 20 -13.83 6.83 2.93
CA ASP A 20 -15.05 6.13 3.27
C ASP A 20 -14.82 4.79 3.97
N PHE A 21 -13.55 4.40 4.22
CA PHE A 21 -13.25 3.21 5.00
C PHE A 21 -13.58 3.44 6.47
N ILE A 22 -14.57 2.69 6.96
CA ILE A 22 -14.99 2.68 8.36
C ILE A 22 -14.68 1.29 8.93
N PRO A 23 -13.75 1.17 9.90
CA PRO A 23 -13.46 -0.11 10.53
C PRO A 23 -14.69 -0.63 11.31
N PRO A 24 -14.85 -1.96 11.42
CA PRO A 24 -15.91 -2.54 12.24
C PRO A 24 -15.91 -2.02 13.68
N SER A 25 -17.10 -1.87 14.26
CA SER A 25 -17.27 -1.46 15.66
C SER A 25 -17.43 -2.69 16.58
N GLY A 26 -17.01 -2.53 17.85
CA GLY A 26 -17.03 -3.61 18.84
C GLY A 26 -15.96 -4.69 18.55
N GLY A 27 -15.93 -5.75 19.38
CA GLY A 27 -14.95 -6.84 19.24
C GLY A 27 -13.50 -6.44 19.56
N GLU A 28 -12.58 -7.38 19.31
CA GLU A 28 -11.14 -7.19 19.50
C GLU A 28 -10.52 -6.62 18.21
N GLY A 29 -10.07 -5.38 18.24
CA GLY A 29 -9.35 -4.76 17.13
C GLY A 29 -7.86 -4.66 17.40
N GLU A 30 -7.01 -4.93 16.41
CA GLU A 30 -5.57 -4.73 16.50
C GLU A 30 -5.03 -4.04 15.25
N THR A 31 -4.21 -3.00 15.43
CA THR A 31 -3.34 -2.45 14.39
C THR A 31 -1.89 -2.76 14.75
N TYR A 32 -1.18 -3.41 13.83
CA TYR A 32 0.23 -3.76 13.99
C TYR A 32 1.05 -3.19 12.83
N ILE A 33 2.17 -2.54 13.18
CA ILE A 33 3.13 -1.94 12.25
C ILE A 33 4.50 -2.50 12.58
N SER A 34 5.25 -2.91 11.55
CA SER A 34 6.66 -3.28 11.71
C SER A 34 7.52 -2.67 10.64
N VAL A 35 8.73 -2.24 11.03
CA VAL A 35 9.73 -1.66 10.13
C VAL A 35 11.02 -2.44 10.25
N HIS A 36 11.53 -2.91 9.11
CA HIS A 36 12.81 -3.59 9.00
C HIS A 36 13.69 -2.93 7.94
N THR A 37 15.02 -3.11 8.01
CA THR A 37 15.89 -2.82 6.86
C THR A 37 15.71 -3.87 5.78
N ALA A 38 15.54 -3.46 4.52
CA ALA A 38 15.28 -4.36 3.39
C ALA A 38 16.56 -4.80 2.66
N ASN A 39 17.67 -4.06 2.81
CA ASN A 39 18.90 -4.26 2.02
C ASN A 39 19.97 -5.12 2.72
N SER A 40 19.72 -5.61 3.94
CA SER A 40 20.68 -6.45 4.68
C SER A 40 20.33 -7.92 4.54
N SER A 41 21.35 -8.78 4.40
CA SER A 41 21.20 -10.25 4.36
C SER A 41 20.46 -10.81 5.58
N THR A 42 20.46 -10.05 6.68
CA THR A 42 19.61 -10.26 7.85
C THR A 42 18.80 -8.99 8.10
N PRO A 43 17.47 -8.98 7.89
CA PRO A 43 16.64 -7.81 8.15
C PRO A 43 16.78 -7.35 9.60
N ILE A 44 17.15 -6.09 9.82
CA ILE A 44 17.27 -5.52 11.17
C ILE A 44 15.93 -4.89 11.51
N LYS A 45 15.35 -5.25 12.65
CA LYS A 45 14.14 -4.62 13.18
C LYS A 45 14.45 -3.21 13.66
N VAL A 46 13.79 -2.24 13.07
CA VAL A 46 14.01 -0.80 13.32
C VAL A 46 12.94 -0.27 14.28
N ALA A 47 11.68 -0.63 14.05
CA ALA A 47 10.57 -0.23 14.88
C ALA A 47 9.42 -1.22 14.80
N GLN A 48 8.57 -1.21 15.82
CA GLN A 48 7.29 -1.91 15.82
C GLN A 48 6.28 -1.12 16.65
N SER A 49 5.00 -1.22 16.29
CA SER A 49 3.90 -0.83 17.15
C SER A 49 2.80 -1.89 17.07
N ARG A 50 2.15 -2.14 18.21
CA ARG A 50 0.98 -3.01 18.34
C ARG A 50 -0.01 -2.30 19.24
N GLU A 51 -1.16 -1.96 18.70
CA GLU A 51 -2.18 -1.20 19.42
C GLU A 51 -3.54 -1.89 19.30
N PRO A 52 -4.30 -2.02 20.40
CA PRO A 52 -5.63 -2.64 20.38
C PRO A 52 -6.71 -1.67 19.87
N VAL A 53 -6.42 -1.00 18.75
CA VAL A 53 -7.25 0.06 18.16
C VAL A 53 -7.26 -0.12 16.65
N LEU A 54 -8.43 -0.02 16.04
CA LEU A 54 -8.58 0.09 14.59
C LEU A 54 -8.49 1.56 14.17
N ARG A 55 -7.73 1.83 13.12
CA ARG A 55 -7.54 3.18 12.57
C ARG A 55 -8.49 3.43 11.39
N SER A 56 -8.82 4.70 11.15
CA SER A 56 -9.52 5.18 9.96
C SER A 56 -8.86 6.46 9.47
N GLY A 57 -9.12 6.82 8.21
CA GLY A 57 -8.55 8.03 7.60
C GLY A 57 -7.02 8.03 7.57
N ARG A 58 -6.42 9.10 8.11
CA ARG A 58 -4.97 9.32 8.11
C ARG A 58 -4.39 9.37 9.51
N TRP A 59 -3.25 8.72 9.70
CA TRP A 59 -2.48 8.82 10.95
C TRP A 59 -0.99 8.70 10.70
N ASN A 60 -0.20 9.24 11.63
CA ASN A 60 1.25 9.24 11.53
C ASN A 60 1.87 8.14 12.40
N PHE A 61 2.97 7.59 11.90
CA PHE A 61 3.88 6.72 12.63
C PHE A 61 5.30 7.26 12.47
N TYR A 62 6.07 7.21 13.56
CA TYR A 62 7.40 7.79 13.63
C TYR A 62 8.41 6.72 14.03
N PHE A 63 9.57 6.73 13.38
CA PHE A 63 10.71 5.91 13.81
C PHE A 63 12.03 6.65 13.54
N ALA A 64 13.07 6.26 14.28
CA ALA A 64 14.38 6.87 14.15
C ALA A 64 15.13 6.37 12.90
N HIS A 65 15.82 7.28 12.22
CA HIS A 65 16.75 6.99 11.13
C HIS A 65 18.16 7.33 11.57
N ASN A 66 18.83 6.37 12.19
CA ASN A 66 20.15 6.57 12.81
C ASN A 66 21.33 6.55 11.82
N TYR A 67 21.06 6.77 10.53
CA TYR A 67 22.07 6.74 9.47
C TYR A 67 22.23 8.15 8.92
N SER A 68 23.43 8.72 8.99
CA SER A 68 23.70 10.10 8.55
C SER A 68 24.09 10.21 7.08
N ASP A 69 24.80 9.20 6.55
CA ASP A 69 25.54 9.31 5.28
C ASP A 69 25.22 8.19 4.28
N VAL A 70 24.20 7.37 4.56
CA VAL A 70 23.80 6.25 3.69
C VAL A 70 22.30 6.24 3.47
N SER A 71 21.91 5.95 2.22
CA SER A 71 20.51 5.70 1.89
C SER A 71 20.09 4.33 2.39
N VAL A 72 18.99 4.28 3.14
CA VAL A 72 18.46 3.03 3.70
C VAL A 72 17.09 2.74 3.12
N LYS A 73 16.92 1.54 2.58
CA LYS A 73 15.62 1.00 2.19
C LYS A 73 15.01 0.27 3.38
N TYR A 74 13.84 0.72 3.81
CA TYR A 74 13.03 0.10 4.83
C TYR A 74 11.91 -0.71 4.19
N LEU A 75 11.66 -1.89 4.74
CA LEU A 75 10.43 -2.65 4.56
C LEU A 75 9.48 -2.28 5.70
N VAL A 76 8.32 -1.77 5.35
CA VAL A 76 7.24 -1.42 6.27
C VAL A 76 6.08 -2.37 6.00
N THR A 77 5.64 -3.05 7.04
CA THR A 77 4.47 -3.95 6.99
C THR A 77 3.42 -3.39 7.93
N VAL A 78 2.18 -3.33 7.47
CA VAL A 78 1.04 -2.88 8.27
C VAL A 78 -0.05 -3.92 8.17
N SER A 79 -0.63 -4.27 9.31
CA SER A 79 -1.77 -5.17 9.40
C SER A 79 -2.80 -4.58 10.35
N MET A 80 -4.06 -4.81 10.02
CA MET A 80 -5.18 -4.54 10.90
C MET A 80 -6.04 -5.80 10.97
N THR A 81 -6.46 -6.17 12.17
CA THR A 81 -7.33 -7.34 12.38
C THR A 81 -8.50 -6.99 13.28
N HIS A 82 -9.66 -7.59 13.01
CA HIS A 82 -10.85 -7.52 13.84
C HIS A 82 -11.29 -8.94 14.17
N ASN A 83 -11.31 -9.29 15.45
CA ASN A 83 -11.54 -10.65 15.95
C ASN A 83 -10.65 -11.70 15.24
N GLY A 84 -9.39 -11.35 14.98
CA GLY A 84 -8.43 -12.20 14.26
C GLY A 84 -8.62 -12.22 12.73
N VAL A 85 -9.66 -11.59 12.18
CA VAL A 85 -9.90 -11.49 10.74
C VAL A 85 -9.14 -10.28 10.17
N PRO A 86 -8.32 -10.44 9.13
CA PRO A 86 -7.59 -9.32 8.52
C PRO A 86 -8.55 -8.32 7.85
N LEU A 87 -8.23 -7.04 7.97
CA LEU A 87 -8.95 -5.95 7.31
C LEU A 87 -8.16 -5.37 6.12
N LEU A 88 -6.86 -5.63 6.05
CA LEU A 88 -5.96 -5.15 4.99
C LEU A 88 -5.39 -6.31 4.17
N ILE A 89 -5.10 -6.02 2.91
CA ILE A 89 -4.26 -6.83 2.04
C ILE A 89 -2.84 -6.81 2.59
N ASP A 90 -2.15 -7.95 2.56
CA ASP A 90 -0.74 -8.01 2.95
C ASP A 90 0.10 -7.38 1.84
N LEU A 91 0.56 -6.16 2.10
CA LEU A 91 1.43 -5.41 1.20
C LEU A 91 2.73 -5.04 1.91
N ASP A 92 3.82 -5.32 1.23
CA ASP A 92 5.15 -4.86 1.60
C ASP A 92 5.36 -3.46 1.04
N TYR A 93 5.54 -2.48 1.92
CA TYR A 93 5.84 -1.10 1.54
C TYR A 93 7.33 -0.84 1.65
N PHE A 94 7.95 -0.42 0.54
CA PHE A 94 9.36 -0.05 0.54
C PHE A 94 9.53 1.46 0.61
N VAL A 95 10.24 1.92 1.63
CA VAL A 95 10.54 3.34 1.88
C VAL A 95 12.04 3.53 1.78
N ILE A 96 12.50 4.33 0.81
CA ILE A 96 13.92 4.67 0.66
C ILE A 96 14.15 6.02 1.31
N VAL A 97 14.97 6.04 2.36
CA VAL A 97 15.34 7.26 3.08
C VAL A 97 16.78 7.60 2.76
N HIS A 98 16.97 8.72 2.06
CA HIS A 98 18.30 9.24 1.75
C HIS A 98 18.87 10.11 2.88
N ARG A 99 17.99 10.84 3.57
CA ARG A 99 18.33 11.75 4.66
C ARG A 99 17.11 11.97 5.55
N ALA A 100 17.34 12.17 6.84
CA ALA A 100 16.30 12.60 7.78
C ALA A 100 16.35 14.12 8.03
N PRO A 101 15.19 14.78 8.31
CA PRO A 101 13.86 14.17 8.43
C PRO A 101 13.30 13.73 7.06
N HIS A 102 12.60 12.59 7.05
CA HIS A 102 11.92 12.05 5.87
C HIS A 102 10.43 11.96 6.12
N ARG A 103 9.61 12.24 5.10
CA ARG A 103 8.16 12.15 5.18
C ARG A 103 7.61 11.44 3.95
N GLN A 104 6.76 10.45 4.15
CA GLN A 104 6.12 9.72 3.06
C GLN A 104 4.73 9.25 3.46
N THR A 105 3.79 9.30 2.53
CA THR A 105 2.46 8.71 2.69
C THR A 105 2.48 7.28 2.17
N LEU A 106 1.94 6.34 2.95
CA LEU A 106 1.70 4.96 2.56
C LEU A 106 0.19 4.72 2.50
N HIS A 107 -0.31 4.47 1.30
CA HIS A 107 -1.72 4.19 1.08
C HIS A 107 -1.99 2.70 1.35
N LEU A 108 -2.83 2.45 2.34
CA LEU A 108 -3.19 1.11 2.80
C LEU A 108 -4.36 0.58 1.99
N SER A 109 -4.35 -0.72 1.71
CA SER A 109 -5.36 -1.38 0.88
C SER A 109 -6.27 -2.26 1.74
N PRO A 110 -7.50 -1.82 2.07
CA PRO A 110 -8.49 -2.68 2.67
C PRO A 110 -8.83 -3.88 1.78
N ILE A 111 -9.32 -4.96 2.38
CA ILE A 111 -9.88 -6.08 1.59
C ILE A 111 -11.04 -5.54 0.72
N GLY A 112 -10.98 -5.85 -0.58
CA GLY A 112 -11.90 -5.37 -1.61
C GLY A 112 -11.45 -4.07 -2.30
N ARG A 113 -10.38 -3.42 -1.82
CA ARG A 113 -9.87 -2.16 -2.39
C ARG A 113 -8.34 -2.14 -2.41
N LEU A 114 -7.78 -2.26 -3.60
CA LEU A 114 -6.34 -2.22 -3.81
C LEU A 114 -5.89 -0.82 -4.24
N TYR A 115 -5.02 -0.17 -3.47
CA TYR A 115 -4.40 1.08 -3.89
C TYR A 115 -3.43 0.81 -5.04
N LEU A 116 -3.61 1.52 -6.14
CA LEU A 116 -2.75 1.51 -7.31
C LEU A 116 -2.15 2.88 -7.54
N GLN A 117 -0.89 2.88 -7.96
CA GLN A 117 -0.20 4.06 -8.47
C GLN A 117 0.42 3.70 -9.82
N ALA A 118 0.03 4.38 -10.89
CA ALA A 118 0.72 4.23 -12.17
C ALA A 118 1.95 5.13 -12.19
N GLN A 119 3.06 4.65 -12.76
CA GLN A 119 4.20 5.52 -13.01
C GLN A 119 3.88 6.45 -14.18
N GLU A 120 3.77 7.75 -13.87
CA GLU A 120 3.66 8.91 -14.78
C GLU A 120 2.97 8.62 -16.12
N PRO A 121 1.62 8.62 -16.18
CA PRO A 121 0.95 8.88 -17.45
C PRO A 121 1.35 10.30 -17.90
N ARG A 122 1.77 10.46 -19.15
CA ARG A 122 1.89 11.81 -19.72
C ARG A 122 0.52 12.47 -19.65
N ALA A 123 0.46 13.78 -19.48
CA ALA A 123 -0.82 14.49 -19.55
C ALA A 123 -1.37 14.39 -20.99
N VAL A 124 -2.39 13.56 -21.20
CA VAL A 124 -3.10 13.41 -22.47
C VAL A 124 -4.61 13.60 -22.25
N GLN A 125 -5.38 13.68 -23.35
CA GLN A 125 -6.78 14.09 -23.31
C GLN A 125 -7.71 12.96 -22.80
N PRO A 126 -8.88 13.26 -22.21
CA PRO A 126 -9.77 12.27 -21.59
C PRO A 126 -10.17 11.09 -22.49
N GLU A 127 -10.19 11.28 -23.81
CA GLU A 127 -10.43 10.25 -24.83
C GLU A 127 -9.35 9.15 -24.90
N HIS A 128 -8.20 9.31 -24.23
CA HIS A 128 -7.06 8.39 -24.28
C HIS A 128 -6.95 7.44 -23.07
N ALA A 129 -8.00 7.36 -22.25
CA ALA A 129 -8.18 6.55 -21.02
C ALA A 129 -7.24 5.33 -20.82
N VAL A 130 -6.85 5.06 -19.58
CA VAL A 130 -6.06 3.86 -19.23
C VAL A 130 -7.01 2.72 -18.86
N THR A 131 -6.74 1.53 -19.38
CA THR A 131 -7.38 0.29 -18.92
C THR A 131 -6.45 -0.41 -17.95
N VAL A 132 -6.91 -0.67 -16.73
CA VAL A 132 -6.17 -1.47 -15.74
C VAL A 132 -6.90 -2.79 -15.54
N VAL A 133 -6.16 -3.89 -15.67
CA VAL A 133 -6.65 -5.26 -15.54
C VAL A 133 -5.87 -5.98 -14.45
N ALA A 134 -6.58 -6.62 -13.53
CA ALA A 134 -6.01 -7.62 -12.63
C ALA A 134 -6.37 -9.01 -13.14
N HIS A 135 -5.38 -9.86 -13.37
CA HIS A 135 -5.57 -11.24 -13.78
C HIS A 135 -4.71 -12.18 -12.93
N GLU A 136 -5.03 -13.48 -12.91
CA GLU A 136 -4.18 -14.44 -12.22
C GLU A 136 -2.76 -14.44 -12.82
N HIS A 137 -1.74 -14.62 -11.99
CA HIS A 137 -0.35 -14.56 -12.45
C HIS A 137 -0.03 -15.59 -13.54
N ASP A 138 -0.62 -16.79 -13.41
CA ASP A 138 -0.38 -17.92 -14.29
C ASP A 138 -1.40 -18.02 -15.45
N ASP A 139 -2.45 -17.21 -15.44
CA ASP A 139 -3.51 -17.21 -16.46
C ASP A 139 -4.04 -15.78 -16.73
N THR A 140 -3.65 -15.22 -17.86
CA THR A 140 -4.08 -13.88 -18.30
C THR A 140 -5.53 -13.85 -18.79
N ALA A 141 -6.15 -15.00 -19.07
CA ALA A 141 -7.57 -15.09 -19.40
C ALA A 141 -8.47 -15.08 -18.15
N ALA A 142 -7.92 -15.40 -16.98
CA ALA A 142 -8.60 -15.34 -15.70
C ALA A 142 -8.57 -13.90 -15.12
N GLN A 143 -9.36 -13.02 -15.74
CA GLN A 143 -9.52 -11.63 -15.30
C GLN A 143 -10.39 -11.54 -14.04
N LEU A 144 -9.86 -10.90 -13.00
CA LEU A 144 -10.55 -10.63 -11.75
C LEU A 144 -11.38 -9.34 -11.82
N THR A 145 -10.78 -8.27 -12.33
CA THR A 145 -11.43 -6.97 -12.46
C THR A 145 -10.76 -6.16 -13.57
N GLN A 146 -11.53 -5.25 -14.17
CA GLN A 146 -11.07 -4.28 -15.15
C GLN A 146 -11.76 -2.95 -14.90
N ILE A 147 -10.97 -1.89 -14.91
CA ILE A 147 -11.48 -0.53 -14.83
C ILE A 147 -10.95 0.30 -16.00
N HIS A 148 -11.82 1.15 -16.52
CA HIS A 148 -11.45 2.20 -17.45
C HIS A 148 -11.39 3.50 -16.65
N ILE A 149 -10.18 4.04 -16.52
CA ILE A 149 -9.97 5.31 -15.83
C ILE A 149 -9.58 6.36 -16.86
N SER A 150 -10.08 7.58 -16.68
CA SER A 150 -9.52 8.70 -17.43
C SER A 150 -8.04 8.87 -17.04
N GLU A 151 -7.20 9.29 -17.98
CA GLU A 151 -5.76 9.41 -17.73
C GLU A 151 -5.43 10.41 -16.61
N LYS A 152 -6.28 11.40 -16.39
CA LYS A 152 -6.18 12.36 -15.27
C LYS A 152 -6.34 11.69 -13.89
N MET A 153 -7.00 10.54 -13.83
CA MET A 153 -7.19 9.73 -12.63
C MET A 153 -6.17 8.60 -12.51
N ALA A 154 -5.30 8.42 -13.52
CA ALA A 154 -4.34 7.32 -13.59
C ALA A 154 -3.10 7.52 -12.70
N GLU A 155 -2.93 8.68 -12.06
CA GLU A 155 -1.82 8.89 -11.12
C GLU A 155 -1.90 7.95 -9.92
N ALA A 156 -3.05 7.91 -9.23
CA ALA A 156 -3.29 6.99 -8.13
C ALA A 156 -4.79 6.86 -7.78
N PHE A 157 -5.25 5.64 -7.51
CA PHE A 157 -6.64 5.37 -7.15
C PHE A 157 -6.78 4.01 -6.43
N TYR A 158 -7.96 3.72 -5.89
CA TYR A 158 -8.29 2.39 -5.38
C TYR A 158 -9.02 1.58 -6.44
N LEU A 159 -8.45 0.45 -6.83
CA LEU A 159 -9.11 -0.56 -7.65
C LEU A 159 -10.02 -1.40 -6.76
N GLU A 160 -11.32 -1.33 -7.01
CA GLU A 160 -12.29 -2.20 -6.34
C GLU A 160 -12.30 -3.59 -6.98
N TYR A 161 -12.37 -4.62 -6.14
CA TYR A 161 -12.52 -6.01 -6.55
C TYR A 161 -13.48 -6.71 -5.60
N ASP A 162 -14.19 -7.73 -6.10
CA ASP A 162 -15.06 -8.56 -5.26
C ASP A 162 -14.21 -9.61 -4.51
N PRO A 163 -14.07 -9.53 -3.18
CA PRO A 163 -13.26 -10.49 -2.43
C PRO A 163 -13.78 -11.92 -2.51
N ASP A 164 -15.08 -12.14 -2.77
CA ASP A 164 -15.65 -13.48 -2.85
C ASP A 164 -15.23 -14.23 -4.12
N THR A 165 -14.73 -13.50 -5.13
CA THR A 165 -14.18 -14.06 -6.37
C THR A 165 -12.68 -14.35 -6.29
N VAL A 166 -12.02 -13.94 -5.21
CA VAL A 166 -10.57 -14.14 -5.01
C VAL A 166 -10.27 -15.57 -4.59
N VAL A 167 -9.32 -16.20 -5.28
CA VAL A 167 -8.79 -17.51 -4.89
C VAL A 167 -7.75 -17.32 -3.78
N PRO A 168 -7.95 -17.89 -2.59
CA PRO A 168 -7.04 -17.72 -1.46
C PRO A 168 -5.61 -18.14 -1.80
N GLY A 169 -4.63 -17.28 -1.48
CA GLY A 169 -3.21 -17.56 -1.67
C GLY A 169 -2.72 -17.43 -3.12
N LYS A 170 -3.60 -17.17 -4.09
CA LYS A 170 -3.17 -16.89 -5.46
C LYS A 170 -2.60 -15.49 -5.60
N ARG A 171 -1.62 -15.40 -6.49
CA ARG A 171 -0.99 -14.15 -6.90
C ARG A 171 -1.68 -13.62 -8.16
N TYR A 172 -1.96 -12.33 -8.16
CA TYR A 172 -2.53 -11.60 -9.27
C TYR A 172 -1.49 -10.63 -9.83
N THR A 173 -1.43 -10.52 -11.15
CA THR A 173 -0.60 -9.55 -11.86
C THR A 173 -1.48 -8.38 -12.28
N LEU A 174 -0.95 -7.17 -12.11
CA LEU A 174 -1.62 -5.94 -12.49
C LEU A 174 -0.97 -5.39 -13.75
N ALA A 175 -1.77 -5.24 -14.80
CA ALA A 175 -1.36 -4.68 -16.07
C ALA A 175 -2.17 -3.42 -16.35
N ALA A 176 -1.50 -2.36 -16.79
CA ALA A 176 -2.15 -1.16 -17.26
C ALA A 176 -1.76 -0.89 -18.71
N THR A 177 -2.71 -0.44 -19.51
CA THR A 177 -2.53 -0.15 -20.93
C THR A 177 -3.17 1.18 -21.29
N GLU A 178 -2.44 2.07 -21.96
CA GLU A 178 -3.00 3.29 -22.56
C GLU A 178 -3.93 2.90 -23.72
N ASN A 179 -5.15 3.42 -23.78
CA ASN A 179 -6.08 3.01 -24.84
C ASN A 179 -5.75 3.61 -26.21
N GLU A 180 -5.09 4.78 -26.27
CA GLU A 180 -4.76 5.44 -27.55
C GLU A 180 -3.63 4.72 -28.30
N TYR A 181 -2.54 4.42 -27.60
CA TYR A 181 -1.33 3.84 -28.20
C TYR A 181 -1.12 2.36 -27.86
N HIS A 182 -1.94 1.79 -26.99
CA HIS A 182 -1.79 0.43 -26.47
C HIS A 182 -0.43 0.16 -25.82
N ASN A 183 0.21 1.20 -25.30
CA ASN A 183 1.46 1.07 -24.55
C ASN A 183 1.18 0.48 -23.17
N SER A 184 2.06 -0.42 -22.72
CA SER A 184 2.03 -0.91 -21.34
C SER A 184 2.51 0.18 -20.39
N ILE A 185 1.74 0.44 -19.34
CA ILE A 185 2.11 1.31 -18.23
C ILE A 185 2.51 0.44 -17.04
N THR A 186 3.58 0.84 -16.35
CA THR A 186 3.98 0.19 -15.10
C THR A 186 3.11 0.69 -13.95
N VAL A 187 2.54 -0.23 -13.18
CA VAL A 187 1.75 0.07 -11.98
C VAL A 187 2.40 -0.51 -10.73
N TYR A 188 2.14 0.14 -9.61
CA TYR A 188 2.51 -0.34 -8.29
C TYR A 188 1.25 -0.56 -7.42
N PRO A 189 1.14 -1.70 -6.71
CA PRO A 189 1.99 -2.88 -6.85
C PRO A 189 1.84 -3.51 -8.25
N GLY A 190 2.90 -4.11 -8.78
CA GLY A 190 2.83 -4.83 -10.06
C GLY A 190 2.26 -6.24 -9.92
N SER A 191 2.33 -6.81 -8.71
CA SER A 191 1.73 -8.09 -8.37
C SER A 191 1.38 -8.13 -6.88
N VAL A 192 0.29 -8.82 -6.54
CA VAL A 192 -0.27 -8.84 -5.20
C VAL A 192 -0.93 -10.19 -4.91
N VAL A 193 -0.92 -10.63 -3.65
CA VAL A 193 -1.78 -11.72 -3.18
C VAL A 193 -3.02 -11.09 -2.54
N LEU A 194 -4.15 -11.20 -3.22
CA LEU A 194 -5.41 -10.65 -2.73
C LEU A 194 -6.01 -11.58 -1.67
N LYS A 195 -6.85 -11.00 -0.81
CA LYS A 195 -7.55 -11.75 0.24
C LYS A 195 -9.06 -11.76 -0.02
N PRO A 196 -9.74 -12.90 0.21
CA PRO A 196 -11.20 -12.93 0.32
C PRO A 196 -11.64 -12.29 1.64
N PHE A 197 -12.94 -12.06 1.80
CA PHE A 197 -13.47 -11.80 3.14
C PHE A 197 -13.22 -13.02 4.04
N GLY A 198 -12.83 -12.75 5.29
CA GLY A 198 -12.80 -13.81 6.29
C GLY A 198 -14.20 -14.35 6.47
N ARG A 199 -14.41 -15.64 6.15
CA ARG A 199 -15.65 -16.33 6.52
C ARG A 199 -15.67 -16.36 8.05
N THR A 200 -16.69 -15.72 8.62
CA THR A 200 -17.02 -15.80 10.04
C THR A 200 -17.59 -17.18 10.38
#